data_AF-A0A926QAT7-F1
#
_entry.id   AF-A0A926QAT7-F1
#
_cell.length_a   1.000
_cell.length_b   1.000
_cell.length_c   1.000
_cell.angle_alpha   90.00
_cell.angle_beta   90.00
_cell.angle_gamma   90.00
#
_symmetry.space_group_name_H-M   'P 1'
#
loop_
_entity.id
_entity.type
_entity.pdbx_description
1 polymer ?
#
loop_
_entity_poly.entity_id
_entity_poly.type
_entity_poly.pdbx_seq_one_letter_code
_entity_poly.pdbx_strand_id
1 'polypeptide(L)'
;MPQHAGQDPPAPRRSRRASRPAPEGTDPHPGDHPLDSAAAEDQPEGWGDGAGTKRRSAAKGADQGGAENDARLIGDKPPHWG
;
A
#
# COMPACT_ATOMS: atom_id res chain seq x y z
N MET A 1 -35.51 -10.70 -38.65
CA MET A 1 -34.79 -11.37 -37.54
C MET A 1 -33.37 -10.82 -37.50
N PRO A 2 -33.01 -9.86 -36.63
CA PRO A 2 -31.63 -9.44 -36.51
C PRO A 2 -30.83 -10.51 -35.74
N GLN A 3 -29.64 -10.76 -36.22
CA GLN A 3 -28.76 -11.86 -35.81
C GLN A 3 -27.89 -11.33 -34.66
N HIS A 4 -27.91 -11.99 -33.50
CA HIS A 4 -27.05 -11.62 -32.38
C HIS A 4 -25.61 -12.03 -32.70
N ALA A 5 -24.78 -11.06 -33.03
CA ALA A 5 -23.35 -11.24 -33.19
C ALA A 5 -22.77 -11.82 -31.89
N GLY A 6 -21.99 -12.91 -32.03
CA GLY A 6 -21.31 -13.58 -30.93
C GLY A 6 -20.46 -12.59 -30.14
N GLN A 7 -20.85 -12.35 -28.90
CA GLN A 7 -20.01 -11.66 -27.94
C GLN A 7 -19.01 -12.67 -27.40
N ASP A 8 -17.78 -12.61 -27.89
CA ASP A 8 -16.66 -13.28 -27.23
C ASP A 8 -16.57 -12.79 -25.77
N PRO A 9 -16.32 -13.68 -24.80
CA PRO A 9 -16.21 -13.26 -23.40
C PRO A 9 -15.03 -12.29 -23.23
N PRO A 10 -15.15 -11.26 -22.37
CA PRO A 10 -14.09 -10.30 -22.17
C PRO A 10 -12.84 -11.00 -21.60
N ALA A 11 -11.68 -10.68 -22.18
CA ALA A 11 -10.40 -11.25 -21.75
C ALA A 11 -10.14 -10.98 -20.26
N PRO A 12 -9.52 -11.94 -19.53
CA PRO A 12 -9.24 -11.78 -18.11
C PRO A 12 -8.29 -10.60 -17.87
N ARG A 13 -8.68 -9.71 -16.95
CA ARG A 13 -7.88 -8.54 -16.58
C ARG A 13 -6.61 -8.99 -15.88
N ARG A 14 -5.45 -8.86 -16.55
CA ARG A 14 -4.15 -9.11 -15.91
C ARG A 14 -3.84 -8.03 -14.88
N SER A 15 -3.38 -8.46 -13.71
CA SER A 15 -2.95 -7.53 -12.66
C SER A 15 -1.77 -6.70 -13.15
N ARG A 16 -1.93 -5.37 -13.15
CA ARG A 16 -0.85 -4.44 -13.48
C ARG A 16 0.38 -4.64 -12.58
N ARG A 17 0.19 -5.08 -11.33
CA ARG A 17 1.30 -5.33 -10.39
C ARG A 17 2.13 -6.54 -10.80
N ALA A 18 1.48 -7.60 -11.29
CA ALA A 18 2.16 -8.83 -11.72
C ALA A 18 2.96 -8.67 -13.03
N SER A 19 2.63 -7.65 -13.83
CA SER A 19 3.33 -7.37 -15.09
C SER A 19 4.36 -6.25 -14.99
N ARG A 20 4.50 -5.60 -13.83
CA ARG A 20 5.53 -4.58 -13.63
C ARG A 20 6.83 -5.25 -13.20
N PRO A 21 7.99 -4.77 -13.67
CA PRO A 21 9.27 -5.20 -13.14
C PRO A 21 9.36 -4.87 -11.65
N ALA A 22 10.18 -5.63 -10.93
CA ALA A 22 10.48 -5.33 -9.54
C ALA A 22 11.08 -3.91 -9.41
N PRO A 23 10.76 -3.17 -8.33
CA PRO A 23 11.42 -1.90 -8.04
C PRO A 23 12.94 -2.04 -7.96
N GLU A 24 13.65 -0.97 -8.31
CA GLU A 24 15.10 -0.90 -8.14
C GLU A 24 15.50 -1.17 -6.69
N GLY A 25 16.54 -1.98 -6.49
CA GLY A 25 17.01 -2.39 -5.16
C GLY A 25 16.20 -3.52 -4.51
N THR A 26 15.17 -4.07 -5.17
CA THR A 26 14.50 -5.29 -4.69
C THR A 26 15.43 -6.47 -4.84
N ASP A 27 15.64 -7.22 -3.75
CA ASP A 27 16.41 -8.46 -3.77
C ASP A 27 15.76 -9.49 -4.72
N PRO A 28 16.46 -9.94 -5.79
CA PRO A 28 15.94 -10.95 -6.70
C PRO A 28 15.88 -12.34 -6.07
N HIS A 29 16.62 -12.58 -4.98
CA HIS A 29 16.73 -13.87 -4.29
C HIS A 29 16.31 -13.76 -2.82
N PRO A 30 15.04 -13.42 -2.54
CA PRO A 30 14.57 -13.21 -1.18
C PRO A 30 14.58 -14.50 -0.34
N GLY A 31 14.95 -15.67 -0.87
CA GLY A 31 15.09 -16.92 -0.12
C GLY A 31 16.54 -17.26 0.27
N ASP A 32 17.53 -16.52 -0.22
CA ASP A 32 18.96 -16.85 -0.04
C ASP A 32 19.54 -16.27 1.26
N HIS A 33 18.70 -15.76 2.15
CA HIS A 33 19.14 -15.28 3.45
C HIS A 33 19.28 -16.44 4.46
N PRO A 34 20.39 -16.50 5.22
CA PRO A 34 20.57 -17.53 6.25
C PRO A 34 19.50 -17.40 7.35
N LEU A 35 18.81 -18.51 7.64
CA LEU A 35 17.74 -18.57 8.65
C LEU A 35 18.25 -18.34 10.09
N ASP A 36 19.52 -18.60 10.33
CA ASP A 36 20.16 -18.46 11.65
C ASP A 36 20.72 -17.04 11.88
N SER A 37 20.58 -16.14 10.91
CA SER A 37 21.00 -14.75 11.09
C SER A 37 20.02 -13.99 11.96
N ALA A 38 20.55 -13.15 12.85
CA ALA A 38 19.75 -12.25 13.63
C ALA A 38 18.97 -11.31 12.72
N ALA A 39 17.70 -11.05 13.06
CA ALA A 39 16.93 -10.03 12.38
C ALA A 39 17.62 -8.67 12.52
N ALA A 40 17.59 -7.86 11.46
CA ALA A 40 18.07 -6.50 11.52
C ALA A 40 17.23 -5.69 12.51
N GLU A 41 17.85 -4.67 13.14
CA GLU A 41 17.14 -3.74 14.02
C GLU A 41 16.05 -3.01 13.23
N ASP A 42 14.84 -2.99 13.80
CA ASP A 42 13.70 -2.28 13.23
C ASP A 42 14.05 -0.80 13.13
N GLN A 43 14.20 -0.33 11.90
CA GLN A 43 14.45 1.07 11.66
C GLN A 43 13.11 1.83 11.78
N PRO A 44 13.10 3.08 12.27
CA PRO A 44 11.89 3.89 12.34
C PRO A 44 11.36 4.33 10.95
N GLU A 45 11.83 3.71 9.86
CA GLU A 45 11.29 3.97 8.54
C GLU A 45 9.79 3.64 8.51
N GLY A 46 8.99 4.68 8.29
CA GLY A 46 7.55 4.54 8.10
C GLY A 46 7.26 3.54 6.98
N TRP A 47 6.19 2.77 7.17
CA TRP A 47 5.75 1.76 6.21
C TRP A 47 5.27 2.42 4.90
N GLY A 48 6.24 2.76 4.05
CA GLY A 48 6.05 3.29 2.70
C GLY A 48 5.50 4.72 2.63
N ASP A 49 6.39 5.68 2.40
CA ASP A 49 6.06 6.85 1.57
C ASP A 49 7.06 6.93 0.43
N GLY A 50 6.53 7.13 -0.77
CA GLY A 50 7.16 6.86 -2.05
C GLY A 50 8.65 7.22 -2.15
N ALA A 51 9.39 6.35 -2.84
CA ALA A 51 10.65 6.68 -3.47
C ALA A 51 10.59 8.10 -4.07
N GLY A 52 11.27 9.08 -3.44
CA GLY A 52 11.31 10.44 -3.94
C GLY A 52 11.43 11.58 -2.92
N THR A 53 11.23 11.37 -1.62
CA THR A 53 11.26 12.51 -0.69
C THR A 53 12.68 12.88 -0.28
N LYS A 54 13.34 13.70 -1.11
CA LYS A 54 14.32 14.66 -0.59
C LYS A 54 13.62 15.42 0.53
N ARG A 55 14.10 15.17 1.75
CA ARG A 55 14.08 16.05 2.92
C ARG A 55 13.33 17.35 2.68
N ARG A 56 12.11 17.44 3.21
CA ARG A 56 11.70 18.43 4.23
C ARG A 56 10.18 18.37 4.43
N SER A 57 9.81 18.39 5.70
CA SER A 57 8.49 18.78 6.25
C SER A 57 7.30 17.85 6.00
N ALA A 58 7.19 16.79 6.82
CA ALA A 58 5.90 16.23 7.26
C ALA A 58 5.65 16.49 8.76
N ALA A 59 6.37 17.43 9.38
CA ALA A 59 6.13 17.90 10.75
C ALA A 59 5.35 19.24 10.79
N LYS A 60 4.49 19.48 9.79
CA LYS A 60 3.60 20.66 9.73
C LYS A 60 2.30 20.28 9.04
N GLY A 61 1.48 19.50 9.73
CA GLY A 61 0.18 19.03 9.23
C GLY A 61 -0.69 18.34 10.29
N ALA A 62 -0.10 17.91 11.41
CA ALA A 62 -0.81 17.26 12.50
C ALA A 62 -1.76 18.19 13.30
N ASP A 63 -1.64 19.50 13.16
CA ASP A 63 -2.36 20.45 14.04
C ASP A 63 -3.77 20.81 13.56
N GLN A 64 -4.11 20.57 12.29
CA GLN A 64 -5.41 20.99 11.73
C GLN A 64 -6.24 19.83 11.19
N GLY A 65 -5.66 18.85 10.49
CA GLY A 65 -6.41 17.73 9.92
C GLY A 65 -6.70 16.55 10.87
N GLY A 66 -6.03 16.48 12.03
CA GLY A 66 -6.19 15.39 12.99
C GLY A 66 -7.47 15.50 13.82
N ALA A 67 -7.74 16.68 14.37
CA ALA A 67 -8.87 16.91 15.28
C ALA A 67 -10.25 16.70 14.61
N GLU A 68 -10.37 17.05 13.32
CA GLU A 68 -11.61 16.87 12.56
C GLU A 68 -11.85 15.40 12.21
N ASN A 69 -10.77 14.64 11.96
CA ASN A 69 -10.84 13.21 11.72
C ASN A 69 -11.23 12.48 13.01
N ASP A 70 -10.59 12.83 14.13
CA ASP A 70 -10.89 12.27 15.46
C ASP A 70 -12.37 12.49 15.85
N ALA A 71 -12.91 13.69 15.59
CA ALA A 71 -14.32 13.99 15.84
C ALA A 71 -15.27 13.11 15.02
N ARG A 72 -14.93 12.81 13.76
CA ARG A 72 -15.71 11.89 12.91
C ARG A 72 -15.61 10.45 13.42
N LEU A 73 -14.41 10.00 13.78
CA LEU A 73 -14.20 8.66 14.29
C LEU A 73 -15.01 8.40 15.56
N ILE A 74 -15.07 9.36 16.49
CA ILE A 74 -15.85 9.24 17.73
C ILE A 74 -17.34 9.01 17.44
N GLY A 75 -17.90 9.72 16.45
CA GLY A 75 -19.30 9.56 16.05
C GLY A 75 -19.59 8.25 15.30
N ASP A 76 -18.61 7.76 14.54
CA ASP A 76 -18.74 6.56 13.70
C ASP A 76 -18.31 5.26 14.42
N LYS A 77 -17.91 5.31 15.70
CA LYS A 77 -17.51 4.09 16.44
C LYS A 77 -18.71 3.15 16.59
N PRO A 78 -18.62 1.89 16.14
CA PRO A 78 -19.67 0.89 16.40
C PRO A 78 -19.81 0.58 17.90
N PRO A 79 -20.95 0.01 18.32
CA PRO A 79 -21.29 -0.15 19.75
C PRO A 79 -20.34 -1.04 20.56
N HIS A 80 -19.52 -1.87 19.90
CA HIS A 80 -18.59 -2.81 20.55
C HIS A 80 -17.17 -2.25 20.72
N TRP A 81 -16.95 -0.97 20.41
CA TRP A 81 -15.65 -0.28 20.55
C TRP A 81 -15.52 0.52 21.86
N GLY A 82 -16.28 0.14 22.89
CA GLY A 82 -16.27 0.72 24.24
C GLY A 82 -16.36 -0.36 25.31
#